data_AF-A0AAW0JWG3-F1
#
_entry.id   AF-A0AAW0JWG3-F1
#
_cell.length_a   1.000
_cell.length_b   1.000
_cell.length_c   1.000
_cell.angle_alpha   90.00
_cell.angle_beta   90.00
_cell.angle_gamma   90.00
#
_symmetry.space_group_name_H-M   'P 1'
#
loop_
_entity.id
_entity.type
_entity.pdbx_description
1 polymer ?
#
loop_
_entity_poly.entity_id
_entity_poly.type
_entity_poly.pdbx_seq_one_letter_code
_entity_poly.pdbx_strand_id
1 'polypeptide(L)' 'MEDKLDEEISTLDRLDLDDLEVLRERRLQQMKKMAEKRSRWISLGHSEYTKIFSEKDFFSTVKANDLL' A
#
# COMPACT_ATOMS: atom_id res chain seq x y z
N MET A 1 -1.20 12.37 -29.08
CA MET A 1 -1.74 12.27 -27.69
C MET A 1 -2.88 11.28 -27.69
N GLU A 2 -3.78 11.37 -28.67
CA GLU A 2 -4.75 10.34 -29.07
C GLU A 2 -4.09 9.00 -29.40
N ASP A 3 -3.01 8.98 -30.21
CA ASP A 3 -2.35 7.74 -30.63
C ASP A 3 -1.85 6.85 -29.47
N LYS A 4 -1.40 7.47 -28.37
CA LYS A 4 -0.96 6.73 -27.18
C LYS A 4 -2.13 6.10 -26.42
N LEU A 5 -3.26 6.80 -26.39
CA LEU A 5 -4.48 6.30 -25.77
C LEU A 5 -5.04 5.14 -26.59
N ASP A 6 -5.02 5.25 -27.93
CA ASP A 6 -5.45 4.17 -28.82
C ASP A 6 -4.56 2.92 -28.70
N GLU A 7 -3.25 3.11 -28.52
CA GLU A 7 -2.30 2.02 -28.26
C GLU A 7 -2.60 1.32 -26.93
N GLU A 8 -2.89 2.07 -25.87
CA GLU A 8 -3.29 1.49 -24.57
C GLU A 8 -4.63 0.73 -24.68
N ILE A 9 -5.62 1.27 -25.39
CA ILE A 9 -6.90 0.58 -25.63
C ILE A 9 -6.68 -0.71 -26.41
N SER A 10 -5.90 -0.68 -27.49
CA SER A 10 -5.62 -1.89 -28.27
C SER A 10 -4.85 -2.95 -27.46
N THR A 11 -4.02 -2.51 -26.52
CA THR A 11 -3.31 -3.41 -25.60
C THR A 11 -4.29 -4.08 -24.65
N LEU A 12 -5.26 -3.34 -24.10
CA LEU A 12 -6.30 -3.88 -23.23
C LEU A 12 -7.21 -4.88 -23.94
N ASP A 13 -7.57 -4.61 -25.20
CA ASP A 13 -8.42 -5.50 -26.01
C ASP A 13 -7.75 -6.83 -26.37
N ARG A 14 -6.41 -6.88 -26.32
CA ARG A 14 -5.61 -8.08 -26.61
C ARG A 14 -5.26 -8.91 -25.39
N LEU A 15 -5.62 -8.47 -24.19
CA LEU A 15 -5.36 -9.22 -22.96
C LEU A 15 -6.10 -10.55 -23.01
N ASP A 16 -5.35 -11.63 -22.78
CA ASP A 16 -5.93 -12.97 -22.67
C ASP A 16 -6.24 -13.34 -21.20
N LEU A 17 -6.75 -14.56 -21.01
CA LEU A 17 -7.13 -15.04 -19.68
C LEU A 17 -5.92 -15.17 -18.74
N ASP A 18 -4.73 -15.49 -19.26
CA ASP A 18 -3.53 -15.66 -18.45
C ASP A 18 -3.00 -14.29 -17.99
N ASP A 19 -3.00 -13.30 -18.88
CA ASP A 19 -2.66 -11.91 -18.55
C ASP A 19 -3.55 -11.33 -17.43
N LEU A 20 -4.86 -11.62 -17.52
CA LEU A 20 -5.83 -11.19 -16.53
C LEU A 20 -5.62 -11.87 -15.17
N GLU A 21 -5.25 -13.15 -15.16
CA GLU A 21 -4.96 -13.87 -13.92
C GLU A 21 -3.68 -13.35 -13.25
N VAL A 22 -2.63 -13.07 -14.03
CA VAL A 22 -1.41 -12.42 -13.53
C VAL A 22 -1.72 -11.05 -12.92
N LEU A 23 -2.55 -10.25 -13.59
CA LEU A 23 -2.97 -8.95 -13.07
C LEU A 23 -3.77 -9.08 -11.77
N ARG A 24 -4.66 -10.07 -11.69
CA ARG A 24 -5.44 -10.38 -10.50
C ARG A 24 -4.54 -10.77 -9.34
N GLU A 25 -3.60 -11.68 -9.56
CA GLU A 25 -2.66 -12.13 -8.54
C GLU A 25 -1.81 -10.96 -8.02
N ARG A 26 -1.27 -10.14 -8.93
CA ARG A 26 -0.49 -8.94 -8.57
C ARG A 26 -1.30 -7.99 -7.69
N ARG A 27 -2.55 -7.70 -8.04
CA ARG A 27 -3.44 -6.85 -7.24
C ARG A 27 -3.72 -7.46 -5.87
N LEU A 28 -3.98 -8.76 -5.81
CA LEU A 28 -4.22 -9.46 -4.54
C LEU A 28 -3.00 -9.43 -3.62
N GLN A 29 -1.80 -9.64 -4.16
CA GLN A 29 -0.55 -9.55 -3.40
C GLN A 29 -0.32 -8.13 -2.86
N GLN A 30 -0.58 -7.10 -3.67
CA GLN A 30 -0.49 -5.70 -3.22
C GLN A 30 -1.49 -5.40 -2.10
N MET A 31 -2.74 -5.86 -2.23
CA MET A 31 -3.76 -5.69 -1.20
C MET A 31 -3.38 -6.39 0.10
N LYS A 32 -2.85 -7.61 0.04
CA LYS A 32 -2.35 -8.36 1.21
C LYS A 32 -1.22 -7.60 1.90
N LYS A 33 -0.20 -7.17 1.15
CA LYS A 33 0.92 -6.36 1.68
C LYS A 33 0.42 -5.07 2.35
N MET A 34 -0.56 -4.39 1.75
CA MET A 34 -1.13 -3.17 2.31
C MET A 34 -1.99 -3.45 3.55
N ALA A 35 -2.68 -4.58 3.62
CA ALA A 35 -3.42 -5.01 4.80
C ALA A 35 -2.47 -5.33 5.97
N GLU A 36 -1.39 -6.06 5.71
CA GLU A 36 -0.34 -6.36 6.70
C GLU A 36 0.32 -5.08 7.22
N LYS A 37 0.68 -4.16 6.32
CA LYS A 37 1.26 -2.85 6.68
C LYS A 37 0.29 -2.03 7.53
N ARG A 38 -1.00 -1.97 7.17
CA ARG A 38 -2.03 -1.30 7.96
C ARG A 38 -2.22 -1.96 9.34
N SER A 39 -2.27 -3.28 9.41
CA SER A 39 -2.39 -4.00 10.68
C SER A 39 -1.20 -3.72 11.60
N ARG A 40 0.02 -3.71 11.05
CA ARG A 40 1.22 -3.34 11.79
C ARG A 40 1.13 -1.90 12.31
N TRP A 41 0.68 -0.96 11.48
CA TRP A 41 0.51 0.42 11.93
C TRP A 41 -0.51 0.55 13.07
N ILE A 42 -1.66 -0.09 12.94
CA ILE A 42 -2.65 -0.12 14.02
C ILE A 42 -2.04 -0.70 15.30
N SER A 43 -1.25 -1.77 15.20
CA SER A 43 -0.59 -2.37 16.37
C SER A 43 0.46 -1.47 17.04
N LEU A 44 1.02 -0.52 16.30
CA LEU A 44 1.94 0.50 16.82
C LEU A 44 1.19 1.74 17.36
N GLY A 45 -0.14 1.71 17.39
CA GLY A 45 -0.98 2.80 17.88
C GLY A 45 -1.26 3.90 16.84
N HIS A 46 -0.94 3.68 15.56
CA HIS A 46 -1.40 4.59 14.51
C HIS A 46 -2.94 4.55 14.40
N SER A 47 -3.53 5.67 13.96
CA SER A 47 -4.98 5.95 13.89
C SER A 47 -5.64 6.36 15.21
N GLU A 48 -4.89 6.39 16.31
CA GLU A 48 -5.35 6.91 17.60
C GLU A 48 -4.54 8.14 18.03
N TYR A 49 -5.18 9.04 18.77
CA TYR A 49 -4.47 10.15 19.41
C TYR A 49 -3.92 9.69 20.76
N THR A 50 -2.60 9.72 20.91
CA THR A 50 -1.93 9.39 22.17
C THR A 50 -1.13 10.58 22.67
N LYS A 51 -1.36 10.98 23.92
CA LYS A 51 -0.56 12.01 24.58
C LYS A 51 0.67 11.37 25.22
N ILE A 52 1.85 11.80 24.82
CA ILE A 52 3.12 11.36 25.41
C ILE A 52 3.58 12.40 26.43
N PHE A 53 3.83 11.98 27.67
CA PHE A 53 4.10 12.88 28.79
C PHE A 53 5.59 13.10 29.06
N SER A 54 6.47 12.22 28.57
CA SER A 54 7.91 12.34 28.74
C SER A 54 8.65 12.42 27.40
N GLU A 55 9.71 13.21 27.37
CA GLU A 55 10.57 13.35 26.19
C GLU A 55 11.25 12.02 25.81
N LYS A 56 11.61 11.20 26.81
CA LYS A 56 12.19 9.87 26.59
C LYS A 56 11.21 8.93 25.85
N ASP A 57 9.95 8.94 26.25
CA ASP A 57 8.92 8.11 25.62
C ASP A 57 8.57 8.64 24.23
N PHE A 58 8.68 9.95 24.02
CA PHE A 58 8.50 10.57 22.71
C PHE A 58 9.52 10.05 21.71
N PHE A 59 10.81 10.09 22.05
CA PHE A 59 11.86 9.58 21.17
C PHE A 59 11.78 8.07 20.95
N SER A 60 11.36 7.31 21.96
CA SER A 60 11.16 5.86 21.84
C SER A 60 10.02 5.54 20.87
N THR A 61 8.91 6.27 20.98
CA THR A 61 7.74 6.13 20.09
C THR A 61 8.07 6.55 18.66
N VAL A 62 8.75 7.68 18.47
CA VAL A 62 9.13 8.16 17.13
C VAL A 62 10.06 7.17 16.43
N LYS A 63 11.08 6.64 17.13
CA LYS A 63 12.02 5.68 16.53
C LYS A 63 11.40 4.32 16.19
N ALA A 64 10.33 3.93 16.89
CA ALA A 64 9.60 2.70 16.62
C ALA A 64 8.70 2.82 15.38
N ASN A 65 8.42 4.05 14.93
CA ASN A 65 7.64 4.30 13.73
C ASN A 65 8.60 4.52 12.55
N ASP A 66 8.60 3.62 11.56
CA ASP A 66 9.38 3.72 10.31
C ASP A 66 8.96 4.89 9.39
N LEU A 67 8.16 5.84 9.91
CA LEU A 67 7.62 6.99 9.21
C LEU A 67 7.83 8.25 10.04
N LEU A 68 9.11 8.61 10.19
CA LEU A 68 9.59 9.99 10.25
C LEU A 68 10.95 10.05 9.55
#